data_AF-A0A8S0PKS1-F1
#
_entry.id   AF-A0A8S0PKS1-F1
#
_cell.length_a   1.000
_cell.length_b   1.000
_cell.length_c   1.000
_cell.angle_alpha   90.00
_cell.angle_beta   90.00
_cell.angle_gamma   90.00
#
_symmetry.space_group_name_H-M   'P 1'
#
loop_
_entity.id
_entity.type
_entity.pdbx_description
1 polymer ?
#
loop_
_entity_poly.entity_id
_entity_poly.type
_entity_poly.pdbx_seq_one_letter_code
_entity_poly.pdbx_strand_id
1 'polypeptide(L)'
;MIHDWAFTDSHYILFGNRIKLDIAGYDWRSGKLDPSMMNLEQGQEKLLPHLIEVSINLEQNGNCHKCCVNDLNQWNKATDFPAINQDFSGGKNTYVYASTTSGLRQALPNFQFDTVVNLNTIDKSLHSTWSTRRRRFIDEPIFIPKGGEEDDGYLFVVEYAVSTQRCYFIILDSKLIGEKNALVARFEVPRHLNFPLGFHGFWAPR
;
A
#
# COMPACT_ATOMS: atom_id res chain seq x y z
N MET A 1 -13.15 -1.28 -7.87
CA MET A 1 -13.69 -1.07 -6.52
C MET A 1 -12.72 -0.15 -5.80
N ILE A 2 -13.21 0.91 -5.15
CA ILE A 2 -12.40 1.75 -4.26
C ILE A 2 -12.66 1.19 -2.86
N HIS A 3 -11.61 0.79 -2.14
CA HIS A 3 -11.77 0.32 -0.76
C HIS A 3 -10.97 1.18 0.22
N ASP A 4 -9.85 1.76 -0.23
CA ASP A 4 -9.02 2.65 0.58
C ASP A 4 -8.93 4.08 0.02
N TRP A 5 -8.76 5.04 0.92
CA TRP A 5 -8.56 6.45 0.60
C TRP A 5 -7.71 7.15 1.65
N ALA A 6 -6.94 8.14 1.20
CA ALA A 6 -6.24 9.09 2.06
C ALA A 6 -6.53 10.52 1.59
N PHE A 7 -6.74 11.44 2.54
CA PHE A 7 -7.12 12.81 2.27
C PHE A 7 -5.90 13.73 2.19
N THR A 8 -5.88 14.64 1.21
CA THR A 8 -4.89 15.72 1.11
C THR A 8 -5.59 17.08 0.96
N ASP A 9 -4.84 18.18 1.08
CA ASP A 9 -5.36 19.56 1.06
C ASP A 9 -6.30 19.87 -0.12
N SER A 10 -5.90 19.49 -1.34
CA SER A 10 -6.60 19.88 -2.56
C SER A 10 -7.10 18.71 -3.37
N HIS A 11 -6.61 17.50 -3.10
CA HIS A 11 -6.94 16.29 -3.85
C HIS A 11 -7.12 15.08 -2.93
N TYR A 12 -7.79 14.06 -3.43
CA TYR A 12 -7.97 12.79 -2.75
C TYR A 12 -6.98 11.79 -3.34
N ILE A 13 -6.24 11.09 -2.48
CA ILE A 13 -5.54 9.89 -2.90
C ILE A 13 -6.56 8.77 -2.76
N LEU A 14 -7.01 8.24 -3.90
CA LEU A 14 -7.97 7.14 -3.93
C LEU A 14 -7.25 5.89 -4.41
N PHE A 15 -7.49 4.77 -3.74
CA PHE A 15 -7.14 3.48 -4.33
C PHE A 15 -8.10 3.19 -5.47
N GLY A 16 -7.56 2.93 -6.67
CA GLY A 16 -8.35 2.68 -7.86
C GLY A 16 -7.92 1.40 -8.56
N ASN A 17 -8.72 0.34 -8.47
CA ASN A 17 -8.53 -0.78 -9.40
C ASN A 17 -9.14 -0.43 -10.77
N ARG A 18 -8.30 -0.37 -11.81
CA ARG A 18 -8.78 -0.21 -13.21
C ARG A 18 -9.44 -1.49 -13.72
N ILE A 19 -9.08 -2.68 -13.22
CA ILE A 19 -9.91 -3.87 -13.44
C ILE A 19 -11.09 -3.84 -12.48
N LYS A 20 -12.16 -4.44 -12.98
CA LYS A 20 -13.35 -4.82 -12.24
C LYS A 20 -13.11 -5.91 -11.18
N LEU A 21 -11.87 -6.20 -10.77
CA LEU A 21 -11.57 -7.23 -9.78
C LEU A 21 -11.33 -6.59 -8.39
N ASP A 22 -11.62 -7.29 -7.30
CA ASP A 22 -11.10 -6.92 -5.97
C ASP A 22 -9.73 -7.58 -5.71
N ILE A 23 -9.08 -7.25 -4.59
CA ILE A 23 -7.78 -7.82 -4.20
C ILE A 23 -7.81 -9.34 -3.97
N ALA A 24 -9.00 -9.92 -3.73
CA ALA A 24 -9.21 -11.36 -3.63
C ALA A 24 -9.44 -12.03 -5.00
N GLY A 25 -9.52 -11.23 -6.08
CA GLY A 25 -9.72 -11.69 -7.44
C GLY A 25 -11.18 -11.89 -7.82
N TYR A 26 -12.15 -11.22 -7.20
CA TYR A 26 -13.57 -11.31 -7.60
C TYR A 26 -13.96 -10.20 -8.57
N ASP A 27 -14.60 -10.57 -9.68
CA ASP A 27 -15.15 -9.59 -10.64
C ASP A 27 -16.42 -8.98 -10.04
N TRP A 28 -16.40 -7.67 -9.77
CA TRP A 28 -17.51 -6.98 -9.10
C TRP A 28 -18.80 -6.95 -9.92
N ARG A 29 -18.74 -7.13 -11.24
CA ARG A 29 -19.94 -7.14 -12.10
C ARG A 29 -20.62 -8.51 -12.07
N SER A 30 -19.82 -9.57 -12.06
CA SER A 30 -20.32 -10.95 -12.09
C SER A 30 -20.44 -11.59 -10.71
N GLY A 31 -19.76 -11.05 -9.70
CA GLY A 31 -19.59 -11.63 -8.37
C GLY A 31 -18.75 -12.91 -8.37
N LYS A 32 -18.10 -13.27 -9.48
CA LYS A 32 -17.36 -14.53 -9.64
C LYS A 32 -15.87 -14.33 -9.40
N LEU A 33 -15.24 -15.35 -8.83
CA LEU A 33 -13.79 -15.42 -8.73
C LEU A 33 -13.17 -15.52 -10.13
N ASP A 34 -12.31 -14.58 -10.44
CA ASP A 34 -11.45 -14.49 -11.61
C ASP A 34 -10.02 -14.15 -11.15
N PRO A 35 -9.18 -15.17 -10.89
CA PRO A 35 -7.82 -14.99 -10.38
C PRO A 35 -6.83 -14.56 -11.48
N SER A 36 -7.29 -14.20 -12.68
CA SER A 36 -6.42 -13.81 -13.80
C SER A 36 -5.47 -12.68 -13.43
N MET A 37 -5.89 -11.73 -12.60
CA MET A 37 -5.04 -10.64 -12.12
C MET A 37 -3.78 -11.12 -11.40
N MET A 38 -3.84 -12.29 -10.76
CA MET A 38 -2.71 -12.86 -10.01
C MET A 38 -1.59 -13.33 -10.95
N ASN A 39 -1.91 -13.58 -12.23
CA ASN A 39 -1.01 -14.12 -13.27
C ASN A 39 -1.09 -13.34 -14.59
N LEU A 40 -1.29 -12.02 -14.55
CA LEU A 40 -1.38 -11.20 -15.77
C LEU A 40 -0.15 -11.40 -16.67
N GLU A 41 -0.40 -11.36 -17.98
CA GLU A 41 0.66 -11.40 -18.99
C GLU A 41 1.47 -10.11 -18.99
N GLN A 42 2.72 -10.20 -19.45
CA GLN A 42 3.59 -9.03 -19.58
C GLN A 42 2.96 -7.99 -20.53
N GLY A 43 2.97 -6.71 -20.14
CA GLY A 43 2.31 -5.63 -20.88
C GLY A 43 0.88 -5.32 -20.42
N GLN A 44 0.33 -6.11 -19.49
CA GLN A 44 -1.00 -5.89 -18.90
C GLN A 44 -0.94 -5.21 -17.52
N GLU A 45 0.20 -4.64 -17.12
CA GLU A 45 0.44 -4.10 -15.77
C GLU A 45 -0.55 -3.01 -15.37
N LYS A 46 -1.05 -2.22 -16.34
CA LYS A 46 -2.07 -1.17 -16.10
C LYS A 46 -3.41 -1.71 -15.61
N LEU A 47 -3.62 -3.01 -15.74
CA LEU A 47 -4.80 -3.69 -15.23
C LEU A 47 -4.62 -4.02 -13.73
N LEU A 48 -3.39 -4.12 -13.21
CA LEU A 48 -3.19 -4.36 -11.78
C LEU A 48 -3.80 -3.25 -10.92
N PRO A 49 -4.23 -3.56 -9.68
CA PRO A 49 -4.61 -2.53 -8.74
C PRO A 49 -3.46 -1.55 -8.51
N HIS A 50 -3.74 -0.25 -8.56
CA HIS A 50 -2.77 0.81 -8.37
C HIS A 50 -3.40 2.03 -7.72
N LEU A 51 -2.55 2.93 -7.22
CA LEU A 51 -2.98 4.17 -6.60
C LEU A 51 -3.25 5.23 -7.67
N ILE A 52 -4.37 5.93 -7.53
CA ILE A 52 -4.75 7.05 -8.39
C ILE A 52 -4.88 8.33 -7.56
N GLU A 53 -4.67 9.46 -8.22
CA GLU A 53 -4.91 10.78 -7.69
C GLU A 53 -6.23 11.29 -8.27
N VAL A 54 -7.17 11.68 -7.40
CA VAL A 54 -8.45 12.25 -7.80
C VAL A 54 -8.58 13.67 -7.28
N SER A 55 -8.73 14.61 -8.21
CA SER A 55 -8.84 16.03 -7.93
C SER A 55 -10.27 16.50 -8.13
N ILE A 56 -10.86 17.17 -7.14
CA ILE A 56 -12.21 17.75 -7.24
C ILE A 56 -12.10 19.23 -6.84
N ASN A 57 -12.32 20.11 -7.80
CA ASN A 57 -12.34 21.56 -7.58
C ASN A 57 -13.79 22.01 -7.44
N LEU A 58 -14.12 22.53 -6.26
CA LEU A 58 -15.45 23.08 -5.96
C LEU A 58 -15.41 24.61 -6.04
N GLU A 59 -16.46 25.19 -6.60
CA GLU A 59 -16.72 26.63 -6.53
C GLU A 59 -17.19 27.02 -5.12
N GLN A 60 -17.18 28.33 -4.81
CA GLN A 60 -17.66 28.84 -3.52
C GLN A 60 -19.13 28.48 -3.21
N ASN A 61 -19.94 28.23 -4.23
CA ASN A 61 -21.34 27.81 -4.10
C ASN A 61 -21.51 26.28 -3.90
N GLY A 62 -20.41 25.51 -3.89
CA GLY A 62 -20.40 24.06 -3.75
C GLY A 62 -20.49 23.26 -5.06
N ASN A 63 -20.57 23.90 -6.23
CA ASN A 63 -20.60 23.19 -7.52
C ASN A 63 -19.22 22.61 -7.91
N CYS A 64 -19.12 21.38 -8.44
CA CYS A 64 -17.86 20.91 -9.05
C CYS A 64 -17.61 21.68 -10.34
N HIS A 65 -16.54 22.48 -10.34
CA HIS A 65 -16.01 23.15 -11.52
C HIS A 65 -15.20 22.17 -12.38
N LYS A 66 -14.32 21.38 -11.74
CA LYS A 66 -13.42 20.45 -12.44
C LYS A 66 -13.07 19.25 -11.59
N CYS A 67 -13.32 18.08 -12.15
CA CYS A 67 -13.04 16.80 -11.54
C CYS A 67 -12.01 16.05 -12.44
N CYS A 68 -10.88 15.59 -11.92
CA CYS A 68 -9.79 14.91 -12.67
C CYS A 68 -9.35 13.61 -11.99
N VAL A 69 -8.90 12.64 -12.80
CA VAL A 69 -8.33 11.37 -12.33
C VAL A 69 -7.00 11.16 -13.05
N ASN A 70 -5.92 11.00 -12.28
CA ASN A 70 -4.57 10.75 -12.78
C ASN A 70 -3.98 9.53 -12.08
N ASP A 71 -2.94 8.94 -12.66
CA ASP A 71 -2.10 7.99 -11.92
C ASP A 71 -1.34 8.73 -10.81
N LEU A 72 -1.28 8.15 -9.61
CA LEU A 72 -0.54 8.74 -8.49
C LEU A 72 0.97 8.65 -8.75
N ASN A 73 1.41 7.54 -9.36
CA ASN A 73 2.82 7.22 -9.58
C ASN A 73 2.99 6.34 -10.85
N GLN A 74 4.24 6.08 -11.23
CA GLN A 74 4.57 5.22 -12.39
C GLN A 74 4.86 3.75 -12.04
N TRP A 75 4.61 3.33 -10.80
CA TRP A 75 4.84 1.95 -10.36
C TRP A 75 3.87 0.99 -11.05
N ASN A 76 4.41 -0.07 -11.63
CA ASN A 76 3.69 -0.97 -12.52
C ASN A 76 3.37 -2.33 -11.88
N LYS A 77 3.29 -2.39 -10.55
CA LYS A 77 2.93 -3.62 -9.82
C LYS A 77 1.70 -3.38 -8.96
N ALA A 78 1.00 -4.47 -8.66
CA ALA A 78 -0.18 -4.46 -7.80
C ALA A 78 0.18 -3.78 -6.47
N THR A 79 -0.54 -2.71 -6.13
CA THR A 79 -0.23 -1.86 -4.96
C THR A 79 -1.52 -1.46 -4.28
N ASP A 80 -1.52 -1.57 -2.97
CA ASP A 80 -2.70 -1.40 -2.14
C ASP A 80 -2.34 -0.98 -0.71
N PHE A 81 -3.35 -0.77 0.15
CA PHE A 81 -3.17 -0.36 1.55
C PHE A 81 -2.27 0.87 1.70
N PRO A 82 -2.66 2.03 1.11
CA PRO A 82 -1.87 3.25 1.21
C PRO A 82 -1.89 3.79 2.66
N ALA A 83 -0.71 4.10 3.17
CA ALA A 83 -0.48 4.69 4.48
C ALA A 83 0.34 5.98 4.34
N ILE A 84 -0.04 6.99 5.10
CA ILE A 84 0.66 8.27 5.21
C ILE A 84 0.98 8.56 6.67
N ASN A 85 1.85 9.54 6.90
CA ASN A 85 1.96 10.13 8.22
C ASN A 85 0.63 10.81 8.58
N GLN A 86 -0.02 10.34 9.65
CA GLN A 86 -1.34 10.82 10.04
C GLN A 86 -1.34 12.30 10.43
N ASP A 87 -0.21 12.85 10.88
CA ASP A 87 -0.05 14.27 11.20
C ASP A 87 -0.21 15.17 9.96
N PHE A 88 -0.10 14.59 8.76
CA PHE A 88 -0.28 15.25 7.46
C PHE A 88 -1.61 14.86 6.79
N SER A 89 -2.54 14.25 7.53
CA SER A 89 -3.87 13.90 7.00
C SER A 89 -4.69 15.15 6.72
N GLY A 90 -5.30 15.21 5.53
CA GLY A 90 -5.97 16.42 5.06
C GLY A 90 -5.01 17.57 4.75
N GLY A 91 -3.71 17.28 4.81
CA GLY A 91 -2.51 18.07 4.51
C GLY A 91 -1.96 17.80 3.11
N LYS A 92 -1.13 18.68 2.55
CA LYS A 92 -0.17 18.27 1.51
C LYS A 92 0.81 17.27 2.14
N ASN A 93 0.94 16.11 1.51
CA ASN A 93 1.91 15.08 1.86
C ASN A 93 2.74 14.73 0.61
N THR A 94 3.98 14.34 0.85
CA THR A 94 5.00 13.92 -0.12
C THR A 94 5.13 12.39 -0.15
N TYR A 95 4.95 11.72 0.98
CA TYR A 95 5.28 10.30 1.14
C TYR A 95 4.05 9.45 1.34
N VAL A 96 3.86 8.48 0.44
CA VAL A 96 2.85 7.44 0.56
C VAL A 96 3.56 6.09 0.63
N TYR A 97 3.32 5.36 1.71
CA TYR A 97 3.75 3.98 1.86
C TYR A 97 2.61 3.06 1.46
N ALA A 98 2.90 1.92 0.84
CA ALA A 98 1.87 0.98 0.46
C ALA A 98 2.42 -0.45 0.41
N SER A 99 1.54 -1.42 0.50
CA SER A 99 1.89 -2.82 0.24
C SER A 99 1.79 -3.11 -1.25
N THR A 100 2.79 -3.80 -1.78
CA THR A 100 2.91 -4.14 -3.20
C THR A 100 3.52 -5.53 -3.38
N THR A 101 3.48 -6.02 -4.61
CA THR A 101 4.25 -7.21 -4.99
C THR A 101 5.64 -6.85 -5.46
N SER A 102 6.60 -7.70 -5.14
CA SER A 102 7.94 -7.65 -5.70
C SER A 102 7.95 -8.02 -7.19
N GLY A 103 6.96 -8.78 -7.67
CA GLY A 103 6.93 -9.35 -9.03
C GLY A 103 8.01 -10.40 -9.29
N LEU A 104 8.80 -10.78 -8.27
CA LEU A 104 9.92 -11.71 -8.40
C LEU A 104 9.52 -13.19 -8.20
N ARG A 105 8.23 -13.46 -7.99
CA ARG A 105 7.70 -14.80 -7.75
C ARG A 105 7.39 -15.49 -9.06
N GLN A 106 7.77 -16.76 -9.16
CA GLN A 106 7.55 -17.56 -10.36
C GLN A 106 6.07 -17.92 -10.58
N ALA A 107 5.32 -18.12 -9.49
CA ALA A 107 3.88 -18.37 -9.52
C ALA A 107 3.18 -17.24 -8.76
N LEU A 108 2.05 -16.79 -9.29
CA LEU A 108 1.26 -15.69 -8.73
C LEU A 108 2.12 -14.41 -8.51
N PRO A 109 2.81 -13.87 -9.53
CA PRO A 109 3.72 -12.72 -9.37
C PRO A 109 3.04 -11.47 -8.79
N ASN A 110 1.72 -11.39 -8.92
CA ASN A 110 0.91 -10.27 -8.46
C ASN A 110 0.11 -10.59 -7.18
N PHE A 111 0.41 -11.71 -6.50
CA PHE A 111 -0.27 -12.11 -5.27
C PHE A 111 0.56 -13.05 -4.36
N GLN A 112 0.58 -12.90 -3.03
CA GLN A 112 0.18 -11.75 -2.20
C GLN A 112 1.33 -10.75 -2.08
N PHE A 113 1.06 -9.60 -1.46
CA PHE A 113 2.05 -8.57 -1.22
C PHE A 113 3.21 -9.08 -0.37
N ASP A 114 4.42 -8.69 -0.76
CA ASP A 114 5.67 -9.06 -0.11
C ASP A 114 6.69 -7.91 -0.08
N THR A 115 6.23 -6.71 -0.41
CA THR A 115 7.06 -5.52 -0.53
C THR A 115 6.30 -4.31 -0.02
N VAL A 116 6.93 -3.52 0.84
CA VAL A 116 6.52 -2.14 1.12
C VAL A 116 7.14 -1.24 0.06
N VAL A 117 6.35 -0.36 -0.54
CA VAL A 117 6.80 0.68 -1.45
C VAL A 117 6.66 2.05 -0.78
N ASN A 118 7.65 2.92 -0.99
CA ASN A 118 7.60 4.35 -0.66
C ASN A 118 7.50 5.15 -1.97
N LEU A 119 6.43 5.91 -2.12
CA LEU A 119 6.10 6.69 -3.31
C LEU A 119 6.16 8.18 -2.99
N ASN A 120 6.73 8.96 -3.92
CA ASN A 120 6.72 10.41 -3.84
C ASN A 120 5.53 10.97 -4.64
N THR A 121 4.63 11.69 -3.98
CA THR A 121 3.41 12.24 -4.59
C THR A 121 3.66 13.51 -5.41
N ILE A 122 4.76 14.23 -5.16
CA ILE A 122 5.09 15.50 -5.80
C ILE A 122 5.63 15.28 -7.20
N ASP A 123 6.63 14.40 -7.33
CA ASP A 123 7.23 14.06 -8.63
C ASP A 123 6.71 12.74 -9.22
N LYS A 124 5.81 12.05 -8.51
CA LYS A 124 5.16 10.80 -8.90
C LYS A 124 6.13 9.63 -9.09
N SER A 125 7.34 9.74 -8.52
CA SER A 125 8.39 8.75 -8.64
C SER A 125 8.29 7.66 -7.56
N LEU A 126 8.93 6.53 -7.86
CA LEU A 126 9.26 5.53 -6.85
C LEU A 126 10.43 6.07 -6.02
N HIS A 127 10.22 6.24 -4.72
CA HIS A 127 11.31 6.64 -3.84
C HIS A 127 12.16 5.42 -3.45
N SER A 128 11.55 4.40 -2.86
CA SER A 128 12.26 3.19 -2.42
C SER A 128 11.34 2.01 -2.13
N THR A 129 11.92 0.83 -1.90
CA THR A 129 11.15 -0.38 -1.52
C THR A 129 11.87 -1.16 -0.43
N TRP A 130 11.11 -1.89 0.38
CA TRP A 130 11.60 -2.93 1.27
C TRP A 130 10.83 -4.22 1.01
N SER A 131 11.53 -5.33 0.73
CA SER A 131 10.88 -6.61 0.46
C SER A 131 11.18 -7.63 1.55
N THR A 132 10.17 -8.41 1.92
CA THR A 132 10.36 -9.57 2.79
C THR A 132 11.10 -10.70 2.05
N ARG A 133 11.48 -11.74 2.81
CA ARG A 133 12.10 -12.96 2.27
C ARG A 133 11.08 -13.81 1.52
N ARG A 134 11.59 -14.76 0.73
CA ARG A 134 10.77 -15.72 -0.04
C ARG A 134 9.76 -16.45 0.86
N ARG A 135 8.57 -16.69 0.31
CA ARG A 135 7.45 -17.39 0.99
C ARG A 135 6.96 -16.70 2.27
N ARG A 136 7.09 -15.38 2.29
CA ARG A 136 6.51 -14.51 3.31
C ARG A 136 5.67 -13.44 2.65
N PHE A 137 4.66 -12.98 3.35
CA PHE A 137 3.71 -12.00 2.84
C PHE A 137 3.48 -10.94 3.89
N ILE A 138 3.13 -9.74 3.45
CA ILE A 138 2.89 -8.60 4.34
C ILE A 138 1.46 -8.10 4.19
N ASP A 139 1.00 -7.44 5.24
CA ASP A 139 -0.31 -6.78 5.32
C ASP A 139 -0.19 -5.26 5.12
N GLU A 140 -1.22 -4.50 5.48
CA GLU A 140 -1.21 -3.03 5.56
C GLU A 140 -0.01 -2.51 6.38
N PRO A 141 0.81 -1.59 5.83
CA PRO A 141 1.78 -0.84 6.60
C PRO A 141 1.08 0.24 7.43
N ILE A 142 1.47 0.41 8.69
CA ILE A 142 0.97 1.47 9.57
C ILE A 142 2.12 2.43 9.88
N PHE A 143 1.95 3.70 9.54
CA PHE A 143 2.94 4.73 9.87
C PHE A 143 2.80 5.16 11.35
N ILE A 144 3.93 5.21 12.05
CA ILE A 144 4.04 5.64 13.44
C ILE A 144 4.94 6.88 13.48
N PRO A 145 4.40 8.09 13.71
CA PRO A 145 5.20 9.30 13.74
C PRO A 145 6.11 9.37 14.97
N LYS A 146 7.34 9.86 14.80
CA LYS A 146 8.21 10.29 15.91
C LYS A 146 7.99 11.76 16.26
N GLY A 147 7.23 12.49 15.43
CA GLY A 147 7.14 13.94 15.43
C GLY A 147 8.27 14.56 14.60
N GLY A 148 7.99 15.67 13.90
CA GLY A 148 8.98 16.37 13.08
C GLY A 148 8.65 16.31 11.59
N GLU A 149 9.60 15.87 10.78
CA GLU A 149 9.45 15.79 9.31
C GLU A 149 8.45 14.70 8.92
N GLU A 150 7.88 14.84 7.73
CA GLU A 150 6.79 13.99 7.23
C GLU A 150 7.14 12.49 7.25
N ASP A 151 8.34 12.12 6.81
CA ASP A 151 8.83 10.75 6.77
C ASP A 151 9.58 10.34 8.05
N ASP A 152 9.60 11.15 9.10
CA ASP A 152 10.30 10.84 10.35
C ASP A 152 9.46 9.98 11.29
N GLY A 153 9.62 8.67 11.14
CA GLY A 153 8.80 7.72 11.86
C GLY A 153 9.29 6.30 11.74
N TYR A 154 8.34 5.39 11.89
CA TYR A 154 8.49 3.98 11.63
C TYR A 154 7.31 3.47 10.83
N LEU A 155 7.53 2.40 10.06
CA LEU A 155 6.45 1.57 9.54
C LEU A 155 6.34 0.31 10.38
N PHE A 156 5.17 0.08 10.95
CA PHE A 156 4.79 -1.21 11.50
C PHE A 156 4.14 -2.05 10.41
N VAL A 157 4.61 -3.28 10.23
CA VAL A 157 4.09 -4.21 9.22
C VAL A 157 3.94 -5.59 9.84
N VAL A 158 2.81 -6.24 9.62
CA VAL A 158 2.65 -7.66 9.91
C VAL A 158 3.20 -8.47 8.75
N GLU A 159 4.08 -9.42 9.05
CA GLU A 159 4.60 -10.38 8.09
C GLU A 159 4.15 -11.80 8.44
N TYR A 160 3.53 -12.51 7.51
CA TYR A 160 3.22 -13.93 7.64
C TYR A 160 4.20 -14.80 6.84
N ALA A 161 4.97 -15.63 7.54
CA ALA A 161 5.84 -16.62 6.93
C ALA A 161 5.12 -17.97 6.75
N VAL A 162 4.78 -18.29 5.50
CA VAL A 162 4.05 -19.53 5.18
C VAL A 162 4.88 -20.78 5.46
N SER A 163 6.20 -20.72 5.27
CA SER A 163 7.08 -21.87 5.48
C SER A 163 7.13 -22.35 6.93
N THR A 164 6.92 -21.44 7.90
CA THR A 164 6.97 -21.75 9.32
C THR A 164 5.63 -21.56 10.03
N GLN A 165 4.60 -21.08 9.30
CA GLN A 165 3.29 -20.72 9.83
C GLN A 165 3.42 -19.79 11.04
N ARG A 166 4.07 -18.64 10.82
CA ARG A 166 4.37 -17.65 11.86
C ARG A 166 4.11 -16.23 11.40
N CYS A 167 3.47 -15.46 12.25
CA CYS A 167 3.41 -14.01 12.17
C CYS A 167 4.65 -13.37 12.80
N TYR A 168 5.07 -12.26 12.22
CA TYR A 168 6.09 -11.39 12.76
C TYR A 168 5.58 -9.96 12.76
N PHE A 169 5.94 -9.21 13.79
CA PHE A 169 5.83 -7.76 13.77
C PHE A 169 7.14 -7.17 13.30
N ILE A 170 7.07 -6.40 12.22
CA ILE A 170 8.20 -5.76 11.58
C ILE A 170 8.12 -4.27 11.90
N ILE A 171 9.23 -3.70 12.35
CA ILE A 171 9.42 -2.25 12.47
C ILE A 171 10.49 -1.85 11.46
N LEU A 172 10.11 -0.98 10.53
CA LEU A 172 11.03 -0.37 9.57
C LEU A 172 11.22 1.10 9.92
N ASP A 173 12.45 1.62 9.79
CA ASP A 173 12.67 3.06 9.78
C ASP A 173 12.27 3.61 8.41
N SER A 174 11.29 4.52 8.41
CA SER A 174 10.67 5.05 7.19
C SER A 174 11.63 5.84 6.31
N LYS A 175 12.66 6.49 6.91
CA LYS A 175 13.71 7.23 6.18
C LYS A 175 14.74 6.32 5.53
N LEU A 176 14.85 5.09 6.01
CA LEU A 176 15.86 4.13 5.57
C LEU A 176 15.26 3.04 4.67
N ILE A 177 14.00 3.14 4.24
CA ILE A 177 13.43 2.20 3.27
C ILE A 177 14.30 2.18 2.01
N GLY A 178 14.70 0.97 1.57
CA GLY A 178 15.68 0.76 0.51
C GLY A 178 17.09 0.44 1.02
N GLU A 179 17.42 0.83 2.25
CA GLU A 179 18.72 0.61 2.86
C GLU A 179 18.80 -0.71 3.64
N LYS A 180 20.02 -1.21 3.86
CA LYS A 180 20.25 -2.48 4.59
C LYS A 180 19.78 -2.43 6.04
N ASN A 181 19.81 -1.25 6.65
CA ASN A 181 19.45 -1.00 8.04
C ASN A 181 18.01 -0.46 8.20
N ALA A 182 17.17 -0.54 7.17
CA ALA A 182 15.74 -0.21 7.27
C ALA A 182 15.04 -1.01 8.37
N LEU A 183 15.39 -2.29 8.54
CA LEU A 183 14.78 -3.17 9.52
C LEU A 183 15.29 -2.86 10.93
N VAL A 184 14.48 -2.18 11.73
CA VAL A 184 14.79 -1.82 13.11
C VAL A 184 14.53 -2.98 14.06
N ALA A 185 13.37 -3.63 13.92
CA ALA A 185 12.99 -4.75 14.76
C ALA A 185 12.14 -5.77 14.01
N ARG A 186 12.27 -7.03 14.43
CA ARG A 186 11.46 -8.15 13.95
C ARG A 186 11.12 -9.04 15.13
N PHE A 187 9.87 -8.98 15.58
CA PHE A 187 9.38 -9.79 16.69
C PHE A 187 8.61 -11.00 16.15
N GLU A 188 8.99 -12.21 16.57
CA GLU A 188 8.24 -13.42 16.26
C GLU A 188 7.04 -13.53 17.22
N VAL A 189 5.83 -13.57 16.66
CA VAL A 189 4.62 -13.73 17.46
C VAL A 189 4.56 -15.15 18.04
N PRO A 190 4.28 -15.33 19.34
CA PRO A 190 4.13 -16.65 19.94
C PRO A 190 3.11 -17.50 19.18
N ARG A 191 3.42 -18.79 18.96
CA ARG A 191 2.61 -19.69 18.12
C ARG A 191 1.12 -19.73 18.48
N HIS A 192 0.79 -19.65 19.77
CA HIS A 192 -0.59 -19.70 20.26
C HIS A 192 -1.37 -18.39 20.01
N LEU A 193 -0.67 -17.32 19.63
CA LEU A 193 -1.22 -16.02 19.26
C LEU A 193 -1.10 -15.77 17.74
N ASN A 194 -0.84 -16.81 16.94
CA ASN A 194 -0.76 -16.65 15.50
C ASN A 194 -2.15 -16.30 14.93
N PHE A 195 -2.21 -15.39 13.96
CA PHE A 195 -3.45 -14.86 13.41
C PHE A 195 -3.38 -14.83 11.87
N PRO A 196 -4.53 -14.89 11.17
CA PRO A 196 -4.54 -14.69 9.71
C PRO A 196 -4.10 -13.26 9.36
N LEU A 197 -3.58 -13.05 8.15
CA LEU A 197 -3.41 -11.68 7.63
C LEU A 197 -4.77 -10.97 7.72
N GLY A 198 -4.74 -9.75 8.27
CA GLY A 198 -5.90 -8.93 8.52
C GLY A 198 -6.24 -8.05 7.34
N PHE A 199 -6.99 -6.99 7.64
CA PHE A 199 -7.23 -5.87 6.73
C PHE A 199 -6.66 -4.62 7.41
N HIS A 200 -7.50 -3.66 7.74
CA HIS A 200 -7.07 -2.39 8.32
C HIS A 200 -6.72 -2.48 9.80
N GLY A 201 -5.73 -1.68 10.18
CA GLY A 201 -5.38 -1.35 11.56
C GLY A 201 -5.12 0.15 11.70
N PHE A 202 -4.90 0.59 12.93
CA PHE A 202 -4.48 1.96 13.19
C PHE A 202 -3.52 2.03 14.37
N TRP A 203 -2.67 3.06 14.37
CA TRP A 203 -1.86 3.42 15.52
C TRP A 203 -2.61 4.43 16.39
N ALA A 204 -2.75 4.13 17.68
CA ALA A 204 -3.30 5.05 18.66
C ALA A 204 -2.15 5.61 19.52
N PRO A 205 -1.79 6.90 19.40
CA PRO A 205 -0.83 7.51 20.32
C PRO A 205 -1.38 7.48 21.76
N ARG A 206 -0.48 7.47 22.74
CA ARG A 206 -0.83 7.52 24.17
C ARG A 206 -1.10 8.93 24.66
#